data_AF-A0A3C0EFC7-F1
#
_entry.id   AF-A0A3C0EFC7-F1
#
_cell.length_a   1.000
_cell.length_b   1.000
_cell.length_c   1.000
_cell.angle_alpha   90.00
_cell.angle_beta   90.00
_cell.angle_gamma   90.00
#
_symmetry.space_group_name_H-M   'P 1'
#
loop_
_entity.id
_entity.type
_entity.pdbx_description
1 polymer ?
#
loop_
_entity_poly.entity_id
_entity_poly.type
_entity_poly.pdbx_seq_one_letter_code
_entity_poly.pdbx_strand_id
1 'polypeptide(L)'
;MQFRNLPSVDSVLAKENVATAAQSFDRDWVVDLVREALDSARDHIRQGGDSPNADDVAKSVCQSIEDTMRAEPRHVINATGVVIHTNLGRAP
;
A
#
# COMPACT_ATOMS: atom_id res chain seq x y z
N MET A 1 19.72 9.91 -7.09
CA MET A 1 18.70 8.83 -7.11
C MET A 1 17.59 9.26 -6.17
N GLN A 2 16.42 9.63 -6.72
CA GLN A 2 15.42 10.45 -6.03
C GLN A 2 14.42 9.60 -5.25
N PHE A 3 14.88 8.87 -4.23
CA PHE A 3 13.99 8.33 -3.18
C PHE A 3 13.41 9.43 -2.27
N ARG A 4 13.78 10.69 -2.52
CA ARG A 4 13.56 11.85 -1.66
C ARG A 4 12.13 12.38 -1.70
N ASN A 5 11.33 11.95 -2.68
CA ASN A 5 9.93 12.33 -2.82
C ASN A 5 8.95 11.24 -2.37
N LEU A 6 9.45 10.07 -1.94
CA LEU A 6 8.55 9.03 -1.47
C LEU A 6 7.93 9.48 -0.14
N PRO A 7 6.60 9.48 -0.02
CA PRO A 7 5.94 9.86 1.21
C PRO A 7 6.28 8.88 2.35
N SER A 8 6.30 9.39 3.57
CA SER A 8 6.48 8.54 4.75
C SER A 8 5.19 7.78 5.06
N VAL A 9 5.29 6.65 5.75
CA VAL A 9 4.13 5.86 6.20
C VAL A 9 3.16 6.75 6.98
N ASP A 10 3.65 7.54 7.94
CA ASP A 10 2.83 8.50 8.69
C ASP A 10 2.14 9.55 7.80
N SER A 11 2.82 10.01 6.75
CA SER A 11 2.22 10.98 5.81
C SER A 11 1.05 10.40 5.04
N VAL A 12 1.08 9.10 4.74
CA VAL A 12 -0.01 8.37 4.07
C VAL A 12 -1.12 8.05 5.06
N LEU A 13 -0.78 7.60 6.27
CA LEU A 13 -1.75 7.33 7.34
C LEU A 13 -2.50 8.58 7.80
N ALA A 14 -1.87 9.76 7.71
CA ALA A 14 -2.50 11.04 8.01
C ALA A 14 -3.52 11.50 6.95
N LYS A 15 -3.61 10.83 5.79
CA LYS A 15 -4.60 11.14 4.77
C LYS A 15 -5.98 10.70 5.23
N GLU A 16 -6.99 11.55 5.01
CA GLU A 16 -8.35 11.34 5.52
C GLU A 16 -8.96 9.99 5.09
N ASN A 17 -8.72 9.58 3.84
CA ASN A 17 -9.17 8.29 3.30
C ASN A 17 -8.55 7.09 4.04
N VAL A 18 -7.24 7.13 4.33
CA VAL A 18 -6.54 6.06 5.05
C VAL A 18 -6.85 6.10 6.55
N ALA A 19 -6.94 7.29 7.13
CA ALA A 19 -7.31 7.48 8.53
C ALA A 19 -8.75 6.98 8.81
N THR A 20 -9.67 7.15 7.87
CA THR A 20 -11.03 6.61 7.95
C THR A 20 -11.01 5.08 7.88
N ALA A 21 -10.19 4.51 6.99
CA ALA A 21 -10.02 3.06 6.92
C ALA A 21 -9.39 2.49 8.22
N ALA A 22 -8.39 3.17 8.79
CA ALA A 22 -7.77 2.78 10.07
C ALA A 22 -8.72 2.88 11.29
N GLN A 23 -9.85 3.58 11.16
CA GLN A 23 -10.93 3.54 12.16
C GLN A 23 -11.89 2.36 11.95
N SER A 24 -12.00 1.86 10.73
CA SER A 24 -12.91 0.76 10.36
C SER A 24 -12.24 -0.61 10.43
N PHE A 25 -10.92 -0.66 10.31
CA PHE A 25 -10.10 -1.88 10.28
C PHE A 25 -8.97 -1.83 11.30
N ASP A 26 -8.34 -2.98 11.57
CA ASP A 26 -7.16 -3.05 12.43
C ASP A 26 -6.06 -2.12 11.93
N ARG A 27 -5.59 -1.22 12.79
CA ARG A 27 -4.57 -0.23 12.45
C ARG A 27 -3.29 -0.88 11.93
N ASP A 28 -2.87 -1.99 12.53
CA ASP A 28 -1.66 -2.71 12.11
C ASP A 28 -1.81 -3.27 10.69
N TRP A 29 -2.99 -3.77 10.34
CA TRP A 29 -3.30 -4.22 8.98
C TRP A 29 -3.25 -3.08 7.96
N VAL A 30 -3.81 -1.91 8.30
CA VAL A 30 -3.74 -0.72 7.42
C VAL A 30 -2.31 -0.22 7.27
N VAL A 31 -1.52 -0.24 8.34
CA VAL A 31 -0.08 0.12 8.29
C VAL A 31 0.68 -0.81 7.35
N ASP A 32 0.40 -2.11 7.40
CA ASP A 32 1.05 -3.10 6.53
C ASP A 32 0.69 -2.89 5.06
N LEU A 33 -0.57 -2.58 4.74
CA LEU A 33 -0.97 -2.21 3.38
C LEU A 33 -0.26 -0.94 2.88
N VAL A 34 -0.10 0.07 3.74
CA VAL A 34 0.65 1.29 3.40
C VAL A 34 2.12 0.96 3.12
N ARG A 35 2.74 0.09 3.92
CA ARG A 35 4.12 -0.34 3.70
C ARG A 35 4.28 -1.08 2.38
N GLU A 36 3.37 -1.98 2.07
CA GLU A 36 3.36 -2.72 0.80
C GLU A 36 3.22 -1.79 -0.40
N ALA A 37 2.31 -0.82 -0.35
CA ALA A 37 2.14 0.18 -1.41
C ALA A 37 3.42 1.03 -1.59
N LEU A 38 4.10 1.40 -0.50
CA LEU A 38 5.37 2.13 -0.57
C LEU A 38 6.52 1.28 -1.09
N ASP A 39 6.57 -0.01 -0.78
CA ASP A 39 7.57 -0.92 -1.32
C ASP A 39 7.41 -1.13 -2.82
N SER A 40 6.17 -1.32 -3.29
CA SER A 40 5.85 -1.35 -4.72
C SER A 40 6.27 -0.05 -5.43
N ALA A 41 5.99 1.10 -4.80
CA ALA A 41 6.45 2.40 -5.31
C ALA A 41 7.99 2.51 -5.37
N ARG A 42 8.72 1.95 -4.38
CA ARG A 42 10.19 1.91 -4.41
C ARG A 42 10.70 1.09 -5.58
N ASP A 43 10.07 -0.04 -5.87
CA ASP A 43 10.43 -0.88 -7.01
C ASP A 43 10.13 -0.19 -8.34
N HIS A 44 9.01 0.54 -8.44
CA HIS A 44 8.69 1.35 -9.61
C HIS A 44 9.74 2.44 -9.87
N ILE A 45 10.17 3.15 -8.82
CA ILE A 45 11.25 4.15 -8.92
C ILE A 45 12.57 3.49 -9.34
N ARG A 46 12.89 2.29 -8.83
CA ARG A 46 14.09 1.54 -9.22
C ARG A 46 14.09 1.16 -10.70
N GLN A 47 12.92 0.93 -11.29
CA GLN A 47 12.74 0.66 -12.72
C GLN A 47 12.79 1.91 -13.59
N GLY A 48 12.98 3.10 -13.01
CA GLY A 48 13.04 4.38 -13.71
C GLY A 48 11.70 5.12 -13.78
N GLY A 49 10.70 4.66 -13.03
CA GLY A 49 9.43 5.36 -12.86
C GLY A 49 9.52 6.57 -11.94
N ASP A 50 8.45 7.36 -11.92
CA ASP A 50 8.34 8.54 -11.07
C ASP A 50 7.95 8.18 -9.63
N SER A 51 8.32 9.05 -8.68
CA SER A 51 7.93 8.88 -7.28
C SER A 51 6.47 9.26 -7.09
N PRO A 52 5.59 8.37 -6.60
CA PRO A 52 4.22 8.72 -6.30
C PRO A 52 4.15 9.70 -5.13
N ASN A 53 3.11 10.54 -5.13
CA ASN A 53 2.82 11.41 -3.99
C ASN A 53 2.04 10.63 -2.90
N ALA A 54 1.83 11.26 -1.75
CA ALA A 54 1.08 10.65 -0.64
C ALA A 54 -0.37 10.31 -1.00
N ASP A 55 -1.01 11.08 -1.87
CA ASP A 55 -2.40 10.87 -2.29
C ASP A 55 -2.54 9.66 -3.22
N ASP A 56 -1.57 9.42 -4.11
CA ASP A 56 -1.56 8.27 -5.02
C ASP A 56 -1.34 6.97 -4.25
N VAL A 57 -0.40 6.98 -3.29
CA VAL A 57 -0.20 5.83 -2.38
C VAL A 57 -1.46 5.57 -1.56
N ALA A 58 -2.08 6.62 -1.02
CA ALA A 58 -3.32 6.51 -0.24
C ALA A 58 -4.47 5.91 -1.06
N LYS A 59 -4.63 6.30 -2.33
CA LYS A 59 -5.62 5.70 -3.25
C LYS A 59 -5.35 4.22 -3.49
N SER A 60 -4.10 3.85 -3.73
CA SER A 60 -3.71 2.45 -3.94
C SER A 60 -4.00 1.58 -2.71
N VAL A 61 -3.78 2.13 -1.51
CA VAL A 61 -4.13 1.45 -0.25
C VAL A 61 -5.65 1.28 -0.13
N CYS A 62 -6.45 2.32 -0.35
CA CYS A 62 -7.91 2.21 -0.33
C CYS A 62 -8.43 1.18 -1.33
N GLN A 63 -7.90 1.15 -2.56
CA GLN A 63 -8.26 0.16 -3.57
C GLN A 63 -7.93 -1.26 -3.09
N SER A 64 -6.76 -1.47 -2.48
CA SER A 64 -6.35 -2.77 -1.95
C SER A 64 -7.27 -3.25 -0.82
N ILE A 65 -7.74 -2.32 0.04
CA ILE A 65 -8.73 -2.60 1.07
C ILE A 65 -10.05 -3.03 0.43
N GLU A 66 -10.55 -2.27 -0.56
CA GLU A 66 -11.79 -2.60 -1.28
C GLU A 66 -11.70 -3.95 -1.99
N ASP A 67 -10.58 -4.23 -2.64
CA ASP A 67 -10.32 -5.48 -3.35
C ASP A 67 -10.25 -6.66 -2.37
N THR A 68 -9.60 -6.49 -1.21
CA THR A 68 -9.57 -7.51 -0.15
C THR A 68 -10.96 -7.76 0.43
N MET A 69 -11.73 -6.70 0.66
CA MET A 69 -13.12 -6.80 1.13
C MET A 69 -14.04 -7.49 0.10
N ARG A 70 -13.77 -7.29 -1.19
CA ARG A 70 -14.48 -7.96 -2.28
C ARG A 70 -14.04 -9.43 -2.42
N ALA A 71 -12.78 -9.72 -2.11
CA ALA A 71 -12.14 -11.01 -2.33
C ALA A 71 -12.34 -12.04 -1.20
N GLU A 72 -12.60 -11.64 0.05
CA GLU A 72 -12.66 -12.59 1.18
C GLU A 72 -13.94 -12.55 2.02
N PRO A 73 -14.45 -13.73 2.42
CA PRO A 73 -14.78 -14.02 3.80
C PRO A 73 -13.61 -14.80 4.45
N ARG A 74 -12.69 -14.03 5.04
CA ARG A 74 -11.63 -14.38 6.00
C ARG A 74 -10.46 -15.24 5.49
N HIS A 75 -9.26 -14.70 5.78
CA HIS A 75 -7.97 -15.30 6.18
C HIS A 75 -6.86 -15.13 5.13
N VAL A 76 -5.96 -14.16 5.35
CA VAL A 76 -4.65 -14.38 6.00
C VAL A 76 -3.93 -13.08 6.41
N ILE A 77 -3.44 -13.05 7.65
CA ILE A 77 -2.37 -12.16 8.11
C ILE A 77 -1.05 -12.85 7.75
N ASN A 78 -0.25 -12.25 6.86
CA ASN A 78 1.14 -12.67 6.65
C ASN A 78 2.08 -11.72 7.40
N ALA A 79 2.25 -11.98 8.70
CA ALA A 79 3.11 -11.23 9.62
C ALA A 79 4.63 -11.52 9.46
N THR A 80 5.13 -11.77 8.25
CA THR A 80 6.50 -12.30 8.06
C THR A 80 7.32 -11.74 6.89
N GLY A 81 6.90 -10.64 6.25
CA GLY A 81 7.76 -9.97 5.26
C GLY A 81 7.99 -10.76 3.96
N VAL A 82 6.98 -11.53 3.53
CA VAL A 82 6.89 -12.06 2.17
C VAL A 82 5.52 -11.74 1.63
N VAL A 83 5.45 -10.71 0.79
CA VAL A 83 4.28 -10.41 -0.04
C VAL A 83 4.12 -11.57 -1.03
N ILE A 84 3.16 -12.45 -0.76
CA ILE A 84 2.66 -13.36 -1.79
C ILE A 84 1.99 -12.48 -2.83
N HIS A 85 2.68 -12.31 -3.94
CA HIS A 85 2.20 -11.58 -5.11
C HIS A 85 0.83 -12.11 -5.55
N THR A 86 -0.24 -11.41 -5.19
CA THR A 86 -1.52 -11.55 -5.89
C THR A 86 -1.50 -10.66 -7.13
N ASN A 87 -0.80 -11.16 -8.16
CA ASN A 87 -1.31 -11.18 -9.52
C ASN A 87 -1.77 -9.86 -10.19
N LEU A 88 -1.00 -8.77 -10.12
CA LEU A 88 -1.09 -7.68 -11.11
C LEU A 88 0.16 -7.67 -11.99
N GLY A 89 0.03 -8.33 -13.13
CA GLY A 89 0.69 -7.90 -14.36
C GLY A 89 2.21 -7.78 -14.29
N ARG A 90 2.87 -8.93 -14.33
CA ARG A 90 4.17 -9.07 -14.99
C ARG A 90 4.18 -8.24 -16.29
N ALA A 91 5.08 -7.29 -16.42
CA ALA A 91 5.47 -6.69 -17.69
C ALA A 91 7.01 -6.70 -17.77
N PRO A 92 7.55 -6.92 -18.98
CA PRO A 92 8.59 -7.92 -19.30
C PRO A 92 10.01 -7.63 -18.81
#